data_AF-A0A5B8UXF5-F1
#
_entry.id   AF-A0A5B8UXF5-F1
#
_cell.length_a   1.000
_cell.length_b   1.000
_cell.length_c   1.000
_cell.angle_alpha   90.00
_cell.angle_beta   90.00
_cell.angle_gamma   90.00
#
_symmetry.space_group_name_H-M   'P 1'
#
loop_
_entity.id
_entity.type
_entity.pdbx_description
1 polymer ?
#
loop_
_entity_poly.entity_id
_entity_poly.type
_entity_poly.pdbx_seq_one_letter_code
_entity_poly.pdbx_strand_id
1 'polypeptide(L)'
;MDRFEKIIDVIKQQAEAFLLDAGEFYPFGTSIRQDNKMTPIGAYIEANENRPESQPLIDLLHRSITKEIEIGNYTVGALAYEILMNKNDKKFDAMAVRIYESDKFVERYFKYDIQEDHVKFLEVES
;
A
#
# COMPACT_ATOMS: atom_id res chain seq x y z
N MET A 1 2.15 19.47 -7.24
CA MET A 1 2.24 18.01 -7.05
C MET A 1 0.93 17.55 -6.45
N ASP A 2 0.23 16.67 -7.18
CA ASP A 2 -1.09 16.17 -6.82
C ASP A 2 -1.03 15.26 -5.56
N ARG A 3 -2.09 15.25 -4.74
CA ARG A 3 -2.12 14.50 -3.46
C ARG A 3 -1.95 13.00 -3.67
N PHE A 4 -2.47 12.47 -4.78
CA PHE A 4 -2.33 11.06 -5.15
C PHE A 4 -0.86 10.72 -5.46
N GLU A 5 -0.17 11.56 -6.24
CA GLU A 5 1.25 11.36 -6.50
C GLU A 5 2.08 11.41 -5.21
N LYS A 6 1.77 12.36 -4.31
CA LYS A 6 2.49 12.43 -3.02
C LYS A 6 2.32 11.17 -2.17
N ILE A 7 1.09 10.63 -2.10
CA ILE A 7 0.84 9.44 -1.28
C ILE A 7 1.48 8.21 -1.91
N ILE A 8 1.50 8.11 -3.25
CA ILE A 8 2.21 7.05 -3.97
C ILE A 8 3.72 7.11 -3.67
N ASP A 9 4.34 8.29 -3.71
CA ASP A 9 5.77 8.44 -3.40
C ASP A 9 6.09 7.98 -1.98
N VAL A 10 5.25 8.31 -1.00
CA VAL A 10 5.41 7.89 0.39
C VAL A 10 5.18 6.39 0.57
N ILE A 11 4.23 5.81 -0.17
CA ILE A 11 4.02 4.35 -0.19
C ILE A 11 5.24 3.64 -0.77
N LYS A 12 5.81 4.13 -1.88
CA LYS A 12 7.02 3.57 -2.49
C LYS A 12 8.22 3.63 -1.55
N GLN A 13 8.42 4.75 -0.85
CA GLN A 13 9.50 4.90 0.14
C GLN A 13 9.36 3.90 1.31
N GLN A 14 8.13 3.68 1.80
CA GLN A 14 7.89 2.67 2.84
C GLN A 14 8.10 1.24 2.32
N ALA A 15 7.58 0.93 1.13
CA ALA A 15 7.80 -0.36 0.50
C ALA A 15 9.29 -0.63 0.28
N GLU A 16 10.05 0.36 -0.20
CA GLU A 16 11.50 0.26 -0.37
C GLU A 16 12.19 -0.07 0.96
N ALA A 17 11.85 0.64 2.04
CA ALA A 17 12.40 0.37 3.36
C ALA A 17 12.12 -1.06 3.83
N PHE A 18 10.89 -1.56 3.64
CA PHE A 18 10.53 -2.93 4.02
C PHE A 18 11.22 -3.99 3.15
N LEU A 19 11.27 -3.77 1.83
CA LEU A 19 11.88 -4.69 0.87
C LEU A 19 13.40 -4.77 1.06
N LEU A 20 14.07 -3.66 1.35
CA LEU A 20 15.52 -3.66 1.61
C LEU A 20 15.87 -4.29 2.97
N ASP A 21 15.04 -4.11 4.00
CA ASP A 21 15.30 -4.64 5.34
C ASP A 21 14.92 -6.12 5.48
N ALA A 22 13.76 -6.51 4.94
CA ALA A 22 13.17 -7.84 5.17
C ALA A 22 13.01 -8.69 3.89
N GLY A 23 13.16 -8.12 2.70
CA GLY A 23 12.91 -8.80 1.42
C GLY A 23 11.43 -9.04 1.09
N GLU A 24 10.54 -8.77 2.03
CA GLU A 24 9.08 -8.91 1.91
C GLU A 24 8.39 -7.77 2.69
N PHE A 25 7.12 -7.51 2.40
CA PHE A 25 6.30 -6.59 3.20
C PHE A 25 4.88 -7.13 3.39
N TYR A 26 4.36 -6.92 4.59
CA TYR A 26 2.95 -7.15 4.87
C TYR A 26 2.10 -5.96 4.39
N PRO A 27 0.79 -6.14 4.18
CA PRO A 27 -0.10 -5.04 3.85
C PRO A 27 0.06 -3.86 4.83
N PHE A 28 0.21 -2.66 4.28
CA PHE A 28 0.40 -1.43 5.04
C PHE A 28 -0.35 -0.27 4.38
N GLY A 29 -0.47 0.85 5.07
CA GLY A 29 -1.15 2.00 4.51
C GLY A 29 -0.55 3.34 4.91
N THR A 30 -1.11 4.41 4.36
CA THR A 30 -0.78 5.79 4.70
C THR A 30 -2.02 6.64 4.50
N SER A 31 -2.24 7.66 5.32
CA SER A 31 -3.32 8.64 5.12
C SER A 31 -2.79 10.05 5.01
N ILE A 32 -3.58 10.92 4.38
CA ILE A 32 -3.43 12.38 4.43
C ILE A 32 -4.60 12.93 5.25
N ARG A 33 -4.29 13.51 6.41
CA ARG A 33 -5.26 14.13 7.31
C ARG A 33 -5.71 15.51 6.82
N GLN A 34 -6.74 16.08 7.42
CA GLN A 34 -7.24 17.43 7.08
C GLN A 34 -6.17 18.54 7.20
N ASP A 35 -5.20 18.38 8.09
CA ASP A 35 -4.06 19.29 8.27
C ASP A 35 -2.92 19.04 7.25
N ASN A 36 -3.19 18.26 6.19
CA ASN A 36 -2.25 17.81 5.17
C ASN A 36 -1.07 16.98 5.72
N LYS A 37 -1.13 16.48 6.96
CA LYS A 37 -0.10 15.56 7.47
C LYS A 37 -0.31 14.16 6.94
N MET A 38 0.79 13.57 6.48
CA MET A 38 0.86 12.16 6.13
C MET A 38 1.13 11.32 7.38
N THR A 39 0.36 10.26 7.57
CA THR A 39 0.53 9.35 8.71
C THR A 39 0.55 7.90 8.21
N PRO A 40 1.59 7.11 8.52
CA PRO A 40 1.61 5.68 8.20
C PRO A 40 0.53 4.94 9.00
N ILE A 41 -0.03 3.89 8.40
CA ILE A 41 -1.07 3.05 9.00
C ILE A 41 -0.57 1.62 8.97
N GLY A 42 -0.42 1.03 10.15
CA GLY A 42 -0.16 -0.40 10.30
C GLY A 42 -1.43 -1.15 10.66
N ALA A 43 -1.47 -2.43 10.33
CA ALA A 43 -2.45 -3.37 10.85
C ALA A 43 -1.74 -4.51 11.57
N TYR A 44 -2.36 -4.96 12.64
CA TYR A 44 -1.89 -6.11 13.41
C TYR A 44 -3.09 -6.97 13.77
N ILE A 45 -2.93 -8.28 13.59
CA ILE A 45 -3.91 -9.28 13.99
C ILE A 45 -3.15 -10.27 14.87
N GLU A 46 -3.66 -10.50 16.08
CA GLU A 46 -3.19 -11.60 16.91
C GLU A 46 -3.51 -12.91 16.19
N ALA A 47 -2.48 -13.52 15.61
CA ALA A 47 -2.55 -14.84 15.02
C ALA A 47 -1.81 -15.82 15.94
N ASN A 48 -2.33 -17.05 16.07
CA ASN A 48 -1.66 -18.14 16.79
C ASN A 48 -0.34 -18.55 16.11
N GLU A 49 -0.15 -18.15 14.85
CA GLU A 49 1.07 -18.32 14.07
C GLU A 49 1.72 -16.96 13.84
N ASN A 50 3.05 -16.88 13.90
CA ASN A 50 3.85 -15.64 13.84
C ASN A 50 3.76 -14.85 12.51
N ARG A 51 2.85 -15.23 11.59
CA ARG A 51 2.67 -14.61 10.27
C ARG A 51 1.17 -14.55 9.94
N PRO A 52 0.50 -13.40 10.09
CA PRO A 52 -0.90 -13.27 9.68
C PRO A 52 -1.03 -13.39 8.16
N GLU A 53 -2.13 -13.97 7.68
CA GLU A 53 -2.46 -13.94 6.25
C GLU A 53 -2.68 -12.49 5.78
N SER A 54 -2.32 -12.20 4.51
CA SER A 54 -2.45 -10.85 3.96
C SER A 54 -3.90 -10.38 3.85
N GLN A 55 -4.84 -11.27 3.51
CA GLN A 55 -6.23 -10.88 3.26
C GLN A 55 -6.93 -10.27 4.50
N PRO A 56 -6.84 -10.87 5.71
CA PRO A 56 -7.34 -10.24 6.92
C PRO A 56 -6.77 -8.84 7.21
N LEU A 57 -5.47 -8.63 6.93
CA LEU A 57 -4.82 -7.32 7.11
C LEU A 57 -5.32 -6.29 6.08
N ILE A 58 -5.47 -6.71 4.81
CA ILE A 58 -6.06 -5.90 3.74
C ILE A 58 -7.46 -5.45 4.12
N ASP A 59 -8.31 -6.37 4.61
CA ASP A 59 -9.68 -6.08 4.99
C ASP A 59 -9.75 -5.12 6.19
N LEU A 60 -8.87 -5.30 7.17
CA LEU A 60 -8.77 -4.43 8.34
C LEU A 60 -8.34 -3.02 7.95
N LEU A 61 -7.28 -2.90 7.14
CA LEU A 61 -6.78 -1.60 6.65
C LEU A 61 -7.83 -0.90 5.80
N HIS A 62 -8.47 -1.63 4.88
CA HIS A 62 -9.55 -1.09 4.06
C HIS A 62 -10.65 -0.48 4.91
N ARG A 63 -11.20 -1.26 5.85
CA ARG A 63 -12.29 -0.80 6.74
C ARG A 63 -11.86 0.37 7.61
N SER A 64 -10.63 0.36 8.11
CA SER A 64 -10.13 1.45 8.96
C SER A 64 -9.95 2.74 8.16
N ILE A 65 -9.37 2.65 6.96
CA ILE A 65 -9.12 3.82 6.12
C ILE A 65 -10.44 4.45 5.67
N THR A 66 -11.39 3.66 5.17
CA THR A 66 -12.67 4.20 4.68
C THR A 66 -13.48 4.82 5.80
N LYS A 67 -13.53 4.19 6.98
CA LYS A 67 -14.21 4.76 8.14
C LYS A 67 -13.64 6.13 8.53
N GLU A 68 -12.33 6.28 8.54
CA GLU A 68 -11.68 7.55 8.90
C GLU A 68 -11.89 8.64 7.83
N ILE A 69 -12.05 8.26 6.56
CA ILE A 69 -12.47 9.16 5.48
C ILE A 69 -13.94 9.59 5.69
N GLU A 70 -14.84 8.65 5.98
CA GLU A 70 -16.27 8.93 6.19
C GLU A 70 -16.53 9.91 7.32
N ILE A 71 -15.80 9.78 8.44
CA ILE A 71 -15.93 10.71 9.58
C ILE A 71 -15.11 11.99 9.40
N GLY A 72 -14.43 12.15 8.27
CA GLY A 72 -13.69 13.35 7.88
C GLY A 72 -12.30 13.49 8.49
N ASN A 73 -11.76 12.48 9.18
CA ASN A 73 -10.42 12.55 9.74
C ASN A 73 -9.33 12.47 8.66
N TYR A 74 -9.57 11.69 7.60
CA TYR A 74 -8.70 11.58 6.44
C TYR A 74 -9.35 12.20 5.20
N THR A 75 -8.52 12.84 4.39
CA THR A 75 -8.91 13.34 3.07
C THR A 75 -8.58 12.32 1.97
N VAL A 76 -7.48 11.59 2.14
CA VAL A 76 -7.02 10.53 1.25
C VAL A 76 -6.42 9.40 2.11
N GLY A 77 -6.62 8.15 1.71
CA GLY A 77 -5.91 7.01 2.27
C GLY A 77 -5.31 6.14 1.17
N ALA A 78 -4.22 5.44 1.45
CA ALA A 78 -3.63 4.45 0.57
C ALA A 78 -3.39 3.16 1.33
N LEU A 79 -3.60 2.05 0.65
CA LEU A 79 -3.33 0.68 1.10
C LEU A 79 -2.43 0.03 0.07
N ALA A 80 -1.28 -0.46 0.50
CA ALA A 80 -0.34 -1.22 -0.30
C ALA A 80 -0.32 -2.67 0.14
N TYR A 81 -0.30 -3.60 -0.82
CA TYR A 81 -0.16 -5.03 -0.59
C TYR A 81 0.51 -5.70 -1.79
N GLU A 82 1.17 -6.82 -1.52
CA GLU A 82 1.81 -7.61 -2.56
C GLU A 82 0.78 -8.45 -3.34
N ILE A 83 0.99 -8.53 -4.66
CA ILE A 83 0.25 -9.39 -5.56
C ILE A 83 1.20 -10.09 -6.54
N LEU A 84 0.78 -11.26 -7.00
CA LEU A 84 1.43 -11.96 -8.11
C LEU A 84 0.67 -11.66 -9.41
N MET A 85 1.30 -10.92 -10.32
CA MET A 85 0.71 -10.61 -11.64
C MET A 85 1.19 -11.60 -12.70
N ASN A 86 0.40 -11.74 -13.77
CA ASN A 86 0.78 -12.52 -14.95
C ASN A 86 0.60 -11.68 -16.22
N LYS A 87 1.67 -11.49 -16.99
CA LYS A 87 1.64 -10.78 -18.28
C LYS A 87 2.44 -11.56 -19.32
N ASN A 88 1.81 -11.90 -20.44
CA ASN A 88 2.41 -12.70 -21.52
C ASN A 88 3.05 -14.01 -21.00
N ASP A 89 2.30 -14.76 -20.19
CA ASP A 89 2.71 -16.02 -19.54
C ASP A 89 3.93 -15.91 -18.60
N LYS A 90 4.31 -14.70 -18.22
CA LYS A 90 5.36 -14.44 -17.22
C LYS A 90 4.72 -13.93 -15.94
N LYS A 91 4.94 -14.67 -14.85
CA LYS A 91 4.57 -14.25 -13.51
C LYS A 91 5.65 -13.32 -12.93
N PHE A 92 5.22 -12.30 -12.19
CA PHE A 92 6.11 -11.38 -11.49
C PHE A 92 5.41 -10.77 -10.28
N ASP A 93 6.19 -10.44 -9.26
CA ASP A 93 5.70 -9.78 -8.06
C ASP A 93 5.47 -8.29 -8.33
N ALA A 94 4.38 -7.77 -7.78
CA ALA A 94 4.02 -6.37 -7.89
C ALA A 94 3.38 -5.89 -6.59
N MET A 95 3.47 -4.59 -6.36
CA MET A 95 2.74 -3.90 -5.31
C MET A 95 1.45 -3.33 -5.89
N ALA A 96 0.31 -3.76 -5.38
CA ALA A 96 -0.95 -3.08 -5.59
C ALA A 96 -1.06 -1.93 -4.58
N VAL A 97 -1.44 -0.74 -5.06
CA VAL A 97 -1.72 0.44 -4.24
C VAL A 97 -3.14 0.89 -4.51
N ARG A 98 -4.01 0.68 -3.53
CA ARG A 98 -5.39 1.16 -3.54
C ARG A 98 -5.47 2.51 -2.84
N ILE A 99 -5.88 3.54 -3.57
CA ILE A 99 -5.97 4.92 -3.08
C ILE A 99 -7.44 5.28 -2.94
N TYR A 100 -7.85 5.65 -1.74
CA TYR A 100 -9.21 6.01 -1.36
C TYR A 100 -9.35 7.52 -1.25
N GLU A 101 -10.40 8.06 -1.86
CA GLU A 101 -10.84 9.44 -1.68
C GLU A 101 -12.37 9.47 -1.67
N SER A 102 -12.95 10.01 -0.60
CA SER A 102 -14.41 10.04 -0.40
C SER A 102 -15.03 8.63 -0.50
N ASP A 103 -15.96 8.39 -1.43
CA ASP A 103 -16.68 7.13 -1.65
C ASP A 103 -16.05 6.26 -2.76
N LYS A 104 -14.86 6.62 -3.24
CA LYS A 104 -14.22 5.98 -4.40
C LYS A 104 -12.81 5.52 -4.07
N PHE A 105 -12.34 4.58 -4.87
CA PHE A 105 -10.92 4.24 -4.91
C PHE A 105 -10.42 4.06 -6.32
N VAL A 106 -9.12 4.25 -6.50
CA VAL A 106 -8.37 3.85 -7.68
C VAL A 106 -7.31 2.84 -7.26
N GLU A 107 -7.03 1.87 -8.12
CA GLU A 107 -5.94 0.92 -7.88
C GLU A 107 -4.85 1.14 -8.93
N ARG A 108 -3.60 1.04 -8.47
CA ARG A 108 -2.38 1.18 -9.27
C ARG A 108 -1.47 0.00 -8.96
N TYR A 109 -0.76 -0.47 -9.97
CA TYR A 109 0.12 -1.63 -9.83
C TYR A 109 1.54 -1.22 -10.17
N PHE A 110 2.49 -1.60 -9.33
CA PHE A 110 3.89 -1.31 -9.52
C PHE A 110 4.66 -2.61 -9.49
N LYS A 111 5.17 -3.03 -10.65
CA LYS A 111 6.23 -4.04 -10.67
C LYS A 111 7.42 -3.46 -9.92
N TYR A 112 8.07 -4.26 -9.10
CA TYR A 112 9.25 -3.83 -8.39
C TYR A 112 10.44 -4.78 -8.62
N ASP A 113 11.65 -4.26 -8.43
CA ASP A 113 12.91 -5.00 -8.54
C ASP A 113 13.86 -4.50 -7.45
N ILE A 114 14.23 -5.40 -6.54
CA ILE A 114 15.07 -5.09 -5.38
C ILE A 114 16.53 -5.08 -5.83
N GLN A 115 17.19 -3.94 -5.67
CA GLN A 115 18.62 -3.77 -5.92
C GLN A 115 19.37 -3.69 -4.58
N GLU A 116 20.69 -3.55 -4.61
CA GLU A 116 21.53 -3.56 -3.39
C GLU A 116 21.16 -2.44 -2.39
N ASP A 117 20.79 -1.26 -2.88
CA ASP A 117 20.57 -0.06 -2.05
C ASP A 117 19.25 0.69 -2.35
N HIS A 118 18.43 0.19 -3.28
CA HIS A 118 17.16 0.82 -3.67
C HIS A 118 16.19 -0.19 -4.29
N VAL A 119 14.92 0.19 -4.44
CA VAL A 119 13.92 -0.59 -5.16
C VAL A 119 13.43 0.18 -6.37
N LYS A 120 13.49 -0.44 -7.54
CA LYS A 120 12.96 0.15 -8.78
C LYS A 120 11.49 -0.18 -8.91
N PHE A 121 10.62 0.83 -8.87
CA PHE A 121 9.19 0.68 -9.13
C PHE A 121 8.84 1.11 -10.57
N LEU A 122 8.17 0.23 -11.30
CA LEU A 122 7.62 0.49 -12.63
C LEU A 122 6.10 0.31 -12.60
N GLU A 123 5.35 1.37 -12.91
CA GLU A 123 3.90 1.28 -13.03
C GLU A 123 3.51 0.37 -14.19
N VAL A 124 2.56 -0.53 -13.94
CA VAL A 124 2.04 -1.46 -14.92
C VAL A 124 0.52 -1.41 -14.93
N GLU A 125 -0.06 -1.56 -16.11
CA GLU A 125 -1.50 -1.75 -16.25
C GLU A 125 -1.87 -3.20 -15.90
N SER A 126 -3.03 -3.35 -15.24
CA SER A 126 -3.67 -4.65 -14.96
C SER A 126 -4.03 -5.40 -16.23
#